data_AF-A0A1W2AVR1-F1
#
_entry.id   AF-A0A1W2AVR1-F1
#
_cell.length_a   1.000
_cell.length_b   1.000
_cell.length_c   1.000
_cell.angle_alpha   90.00
_cell.angle_beta   90.00
_cell.angle_gamma   90.00
#
_symmetry.space_group_name_H-M   'P 1'
#
loop_
_entity.id
_entity.type
_entity.pdbx_description
1 polymer ?
#
loop_
_entity_poly.entity_id
_entity_poly.type
_entity_poly.pdbx_seq_one_letter_code
_entity_poly.pdbx_strand_id
1 'polypeptide(L)'
;MQRFIAALLLFASLQLAAQPKLNVIYKKETKVFDVQDSTKVTQDAPTLYYLNLTKTVSEYFLVTENFDESKYIPTNFLYKNMETNTYTQQLESGEYVHNSLPKLDWVLKPETKKILGYSVKKAILDLGAEKQVTAWYSNMTYQNGPENYHRLPGLILEIEVNEKINGQKQRTTFTAIAVDLSKNTKTISDPAKP
;
A
#
# COMPACT_ATOMS: atom_id res chain seq x y z
N MET A 1 41.19 35.47 33.08
CA MET A 1 40.58 36.20 31.93
C MET A 1 41.34 35.73 30.70
N GLN A 2 40.79 35.11 29.66
CA GLN A 2 39.48 35.21 29.04
C GLN A 2 39.24 33.91 28.23
N ARG A 3 37.98 33.47 28.20
CA ARG A 3 37.50 32.22 27.58
C ARG A 3 37.56 32.31 26.05
N PHE A 4 37.86 31.21 25.35
CA PHE A 4 37.20 30.87 24.09
C PHE A 4 37.00 29.36 23.96
N ILE A 5 35.73 28.98 24.01
CA ILE A 5 35.19 27.68 23.61
C ILE A 5 35.06 27.73 22.09
N ALA A 6 35.74 26.82 21.37
CA ALA A 6 35.42 26.54 19.98
C ALA A 6 34.86 25.12 19.91
N ALA A 7 33.52 25.04 20.00
CA ALA A 7 32.79 23.83 19.70
C ALA A 7 32.90 23.55 18.19
N LEU A 8 33.71 22.58 17.83
CA LEU A 8 33.78 22.06 16.46
C LEU A 8 32.57 21.13 16.24
N LEU A 9 31.41 21.73 15.96
CA LEU A 9 30.27 21.01 15.41
C LEU A 9 30.62 20.61 13.98
N LEU A 10 31.13 19.39 13.82
CA LEU A 10 31.12 18.69 12.53
C LEU A 10 29.66 18.49 12.13
N PHE A 11 29.14 19.42 11.34
CA PHE A 11 27.96 19.18 10.53
C PHE A 11 28.29 18.03 9.59
N ALA A 12 27.92 16.81 9.98
CA ALA A 12 27.65 15.77 9.02
C ALA A 12 26.45 16.24 8.20
N SER A 13 26.71 16.95 7.10
CA SER A 13 25.75 17.04 6.01
C SER A 13 25.63 15.64 5.44
N LEU A 14 24.82 14.81 6.10
CA LEU A 14 24.27 13.62 5.49
C LEU A 14 23.50 14.15 4.28
N GLN A 15 24.11 14.06 3.09
CA GLN A 15 23.35 14.09 1.85
C GLN A 15 22.26 13.06 2.06
N LEU A 16 21.03 13.52 2.28
CA LEU A 16 19.87 12.68 2.41
C LEU A 16 19.74 12.02 1.04
N ALA A 17 20.36 10.86 0.88
CA ALA A 17 20.24 10.08 -0.34
C ALA A 17 18.73 9.96 -0.58
N ALA A 18 18.28 10.47 -1.74
CA ALA A 18 16.89 10.41 -2.12
C ALA A 18 16.46 8.95 -1.94
N GLN A 19 15.58 8.69 -0.96
CA GLN A 19 15.20 7.32 -0.63
C GLN A 19 14.62 6.69 -1.91
N PRO A 20 15.05 5.48 -2.30
CA PRO A 20 14.63 4.90 -3.56
C PRO A 20 13.11 4.78 -3.57
N LYS A 21 12.51 5.46 -4.55
CA LYS A 21 11.08 5.37 -4.83
C LYS A 21 10.81 4.04 -5.54
N LEU A 22 9.73 3.39 -5.15
CA LEU A 22 9.22 2.20 -5.79
C LEU A 22 7.88 2.50 -6.45
N ASN A 23 7.61 1.76 -7.51
CA ASN A 23 6.33 1.70 -8.17
C ASN A 23 5.85 0.24 -8.12
N VAL A 24 4.60 0.02 -7.74
CA VAL A 24 3.98 -1.30 -7.73
C VAL A 24 2.66 -1.24 -8.49
N ILE A 25 2.45 -2.17 -9.39
CA ILE A 25 1.14 -2.34 -10.05
C ILE A 25 0.44 -3.51 -9.38
N TYR A 26 -0.77 -3.27 -8.85
CA TYR A 26 -1.64 -4.30 -8.32
C TYR A 26 -2.77 -4.59 -9.29
N LYS A 27 -3.08 -5.86 -9.45
CA LYS A 27 -4.34 -6.32 -10.05
C LYS A 27 -5.32 -6.65 -8.94
N LYS A 28 -6.48 -6.02 -8.94
CA LYS A 28 -7.60 -6.30 -8.04
C LYS A 28 -8.64 -7.17 -8.74
N GLU A 29 -9.02 -8.26 -8.10
CA GLU A 29 -10.05 -9.20 -8.58
C GLU A 29 -11.02 -9.53 -7.45
N THR A 30 -12.32 -9.51 -7.75
CA THR A 30 -13.38 -9.85 -6.80
C THR A 30 -14.16 -11.05 -7.31
N LYS A 31 -14.33 -12.06 -6.47
CA LYS A 31 -15.16 -13.25 -6.71
C LYS A 31 -16.29 -13.28 -5.69
N VAL A 32 -17.52 -13.35 -6.16
CA VAL A 32 -18.72 -13.53 -5.34
C VAL A 32 -19.21 -14.96 -5.50
N PHE A 33 -19.33 -15.67 -4.40
CA PHE A 33 -19.77 -17.07 -4.36
C PHE A 33 -21.27 -17.12 -4.06
N ASP A 34 -22.00 -17.91 -4.84
CA ASP A 34 -23.43 -18.12 -4.63
C ASP A 34 -23.72 -18.74 -3.25
N VAL A 35 -24.86 -18.37 -2.66
CA VAL A 35 -25.23 -18.76 -1.30
C VAL A 35 -25.60 -20.24 -1.22
N GLN A 36 -26.29 -20.74 -2.24
CA GLN A 36 -26.80 -22.10 -2.29
C GLN A 36 -25.77 -23.06 -2.89
N ASP A 37 -24.91 -22.57 -3.78
CA ASP A 37 -23.92 -23.38 -4.49
C ASP A 37 -22.56 -22.68 -4.58
N SER A 38 -21.65 -22.98 -3.64
CA SER A 38 -20.31 -22.38 -3.60
C SER A 38 -19.43 -22.63 -4.84
N THR A 39 -19.85 -23.52 -5.76
CA THR A 39 -19.14 -23.73 -7.04
C THR A 39 -19.49 -22.68 -8.08
N LYS A 40 -20.64 -22.01 -7.96
CA LYS A 40 -21.03 -20.89 -8.81
C LYS A 40 -20.39 -19.59 -8.32
N VAL A 41 -19.67 -18.94 -9.22
CA VAL A 41 -18.89 -17.74 -8.92
C VAL A 41 -19.16 -16.67 -9.97
N THR A 42 -19.50 -15.47 -9.52
CA THR A 42 -19.49 -14.26 -10.34
C THR A 42 -18.17 -13.52 -10.11
N GLN A 43 -17.52 -13.09 -11.19
CA GLN A 43 -16.27 -12.35 -11.12
C GLN A 43 -16.32 -11.14 -12.06
N ASP A 44 -16.03 -9.97 -11.51
CA ASP A 44 -15.91 -8.74 -12.29
C ASP A 44 -14.57 -8.70 -13.04
N ALA A 45 -14.51 -7.85 -14.08
CA ALA A 45 -13.27 -7.57 -14.78
C ALA A 45 -12.21 -7.05 -13.79
N PRO A 46 -10.94 -7.50 -13.92
CA PRO A 46 -9.88 -7.04 -13.04
C PRO A 46 -9.66 -5.53 -13.20
N THR A 47 -9.33 -4.87 -12.09
CA THR A 47 -8.94 -3.46 -12.08
C THR A 47 -7.47 -3.32 -11.72
N LEU A 48 -6.78 -2.35 -12.32
CA LEU A 48 -5.36 -2.12 -12.06
C LEU A 48 -5.21 -0.90 -11.16
N TYR A 49 -4.33 -1.03 -10.17
CA TYR A 49 -3.97 0.05 -9.27
C TYR A 49 -2.47 0.26 -9.27
N TYR A 50 -2.08 1.52 -9.13
CA TYR A 50 -0.71 1.94 -9.06
C TYR A 50 -0.40 2.43 -7.65
N LEU A 51 0.69 1.94 -7.07
CA LEU A 51 1.25 2.41 -5.81
C LEU A 51 2.63 3.01 -6.08
N ASN A 52 2.72 4.33 -6.01
CA ASN A 52 3.99 5.05 -5.97
C ASN A 52 4.36 5.26 -4.50
N LEU A 53 5.57 4.87 -4.08
CA LEU A 53 5.94 4.94 -2.67
C LEU A 53 7.42 5.23 -2.43
N THR A 54 7.68 5.89 -1.31
CA THR A 54 8.96 5.90 -0.60
C THR A 54 8.84 5.03 0.65
N LYS A 55 9.85 5.03 1.52
CA LYS A 55 9.72 4.41 2.85
C LYS A 55 8.67 5.08 3.74
N THR A 56 8.41 6.38 3.52
CA THR A 56 7.58 7.19 4.43
C THR A 56 6.21 7.51 3.86
N VAL A 57 6.13 7.85 2.58
CA VAL A 57 4.90 8.32 1.94
C VAL A 57 4.54 7.48 0.72
N SER A 58 3.24 7.39 0.40
CA SER A 58 2.75 6.71 -0.79
C SER A 58 1.49 7.34 -1.36
N GLU A 59 1.30 7.21 -2.67
CA GLU A 59 0.05 7.47 -3.39
C GLU A 59 -0.43 6.19 -4.07
N TYR A 60 -1.72 5.88 -3.89
CA TYR A 60 -2.39 4.71 -4.44
C TYR A 60 -3.62 5.11 -5.23
N PHE A 61 -3.74 4.72 -6.50
CA PHE A 61 -4.84 5.13 -7.38
C PHE A 61 -5.12 4.13 -8.50
N LEU A 62 -6.33 4.21 -9.07
CA LEU A 62 -6.77 3.37 -10.19
C LEU A 62 -6.06 3.78 -11.48
N VAL A 63 -5.66 2.81 -12.29
CA VAL A 63 -5.04 3.03 -13.61
C VAL A 63 -5.65 2.13 -14.68
N THR A 64 -5.43 2.49 -15.95
CA THR A 64 -5.77 1.67 -17.11
C THR A 64 -4.56 0.87 -17.58
N GLU A 65 -4.76 -0.10 -18.48
CA GLU A 65 -3.67 -0.96 -18.99
C GLU A 65 -2.57 -0.17 -19.71
N ASN A 66 -2.92 0.96 -20.36
CA ASN A 66 -1.98 1.83 -21.09
C ASN A 66 -1.44 2.98 -20.23
N PHE A 67 -1.29 2.75 -18.92
CA PHE A 67 -0.85 3.78 -17.98
C PHE A 67 0.56 4.31 -18.32
N ASP A 68 0.64 5.62 -18.55
CA ASP A 68 1.90 6.36 -18.71
C ASP A 68 2.08 7.28 -17.50
N GLU A 69 3.00 6.90 -16.60
CA GLU A 69 3.32 7.63 -15.37
C GLU A 69 3.64 9.11 -15.62
N SER A 70 4.24 9.45 -16.77
CA SER A 70 4.66 10.82 -17.07
C SER A 70 3.50 11.77 -17.39
N LYS A 71 2.34 11.22 -17.76
CA LYS A 71 1.17 11.99 -18.24
C LYS A 71 0.02 11.99 -17.24
N TYR A 72 0.11 11.20 -16.18
CA TYR A 72 -1.03 10.96 -15.31
C TYR A 72 -1.09 11.91 -14.12
N ILE A 73 -2.26 12.50 -13.91
CA ILE A 73 -2.61 13.24 -12.70
C ILE A 73 -3.59 12.37 -11.93
N PRO A 74 -3.21 11.84 -10.76
CA PRO A 74 -4.09 10.96 -10.00
C PRO A 74 -5.33 11.68 -9.49
N THR A 75 -6.49 11.06 -9.73
CA THR A 75 -7.77 11.38 -9.12
C THR A 75 -8.23 10.19 -8.27
N ASN A 76 -9.11 10.44 -7.29
CA ASN A 76 -9.64 9.40 -6.39
C ASN A 76 -8.54 8.58 -5.71
N PHE A 77 -7.43 9.25 -5.37
CA PHE A 77 -6.25 8.60 -4.84
C PHE A 77 -6.27 8.53 -3.32
N LEU A 78 -5.47 7.62 -2.78
CA LEU A 78 -5.17 7.48 -1.37
C LEU A 78 -3.69 7.83 -1.13
N TYR A 79 -3.46 8.95 -0.47
CA TYR A 79 -2.16 9.33 0.06
C TYR A 79 -2.00 8.80 1.50
N LYS A 80 -0.86 8.19 1.82
CA LYS A 80 -0.52 7.74 3.18
C LYS A 80 0.83 8.32 3.59
N ASN A 81 0.94 8.75 4.84
CA ASN A 81 2.19 9.13 5.48
C ASN A 81 2.40 8.30 6.74
N MET A 82 3.42 7.44 6.70
CA MET A 82 3.76 6.49 7.75
C MET A 82 4.47 7.13 8.94
N GLU A 83 5.11 8.29 8.76
CA GLU A 83 5.78 9.04 9.82
C GLU A 83 4.78 9.81 10.69
N THR A 84 3.83 10.50 10.06
CA THR A 84 2.75 11.20 10.78
C THR A 84 1.59 10.29 11.14
N ASN A 85 1.57 9.07 10.63
CA ASN A 85 0.49 8.10 10.76
C ASN A 85 -0.88 8.61 10.26
N THR A 86 -0.89 9.28 9.11
CA THR A 86 -2.10 9.89 8.53
C THR A 86 -2.34 9.44 7.10
N TYR A 87 -3.57 9.59 6.63
CA TYR A 87 -3.93 9.46 5.23
C TYR A 87 -4.79 10.63 4.77
N THR A 88 -4.71 10.90 3.48
CA THR A 88 -5.58 11.83 2.76
C THR A 88 -6.17 11.08 1.57
N GLN A 89 -7.49 11.03 1.46
CA GLN A 89 -8.19 10.39 0.35
C GLN A 89 -9.00 11.44 -0.41
N GLN A 90 -8.89 11.45 -1.74
CA GLN A 90 -9.82 12.20 -2.59
C GLN A 90 -11.04 11.31 -2.88
N LEU A 91 -12.24 11.82 -2.61
CA LEU A 91 -13.50 11.17 -2.96
C LEU A 91 -13.88 11.47 -4.41
N GLU A 92 -14.80 10.68 -4.96
CA GLU A 92 -15.36 10.93 -6.29
C GLU A 92 -16.06 12.29 -6.41
N SER A 93 -16.57 12.84 -5.30
CA SER A 93 -17.11 14.19 -5.21
C SER A 93 -16.06 15.30 -5.40
N GLY A 94 -14.76 14.94 -5.34
CA GLY A 94 -13.63 15.87 -5.34
C GLY A 94 -13.21 16.33 -3.94
N GLU A 95 -13.99 16.01 -2.90
CA GLU A 95 -13.66 16.33 -1.51
C GLU A 95 -12.48 15.51 -0.98
N TYR A 96 -11.75 16.09 -0.02
CA TYR A 96 -10.66 15.41 0.66
C TYR A 96 -11.07 14.97 2.06
N VAL A 97 -10.83 13.70 2.37
CA VAL A 97 -10.93 13.16 3.72
C VAL A 97 -9.52 13.00 4.27
N HIS A 98 -9.24 13.63 5.41
CA HIS A 98 -7.98 13.51 6.13
C HIS A 98 -8.20 12.89 7.50
N ASN A 99 -7.48 11.80 7.82
CA ASN A 99 -7.62 11.13 9.11
C ASN A 99 -6.35 10.34 9.48
N SER A 100 -6.32 9.77 10.68
CA SER A 100 -5.27 8.86 11.14
C SER A 100 -5.37 7.50 10.43
N LEU A 101 -4.22 6.91 10.10
CA LEU A 101 -4.18 5.54 9.59
C LEU A 101 -4.66 4.57 10.68
N PRO A 102 -5.54 3.61 10.34
CA PRO A 102 -6.07 2.65 11.29
C PRO A 102 -4.95 1.73 11.80
N LYS A 103 -5.05 1.32 13.07
CA LYS A 103 -4.15 0.31 13.62
C LYS A 103 -4.56 -1.07 13.09
N LEU A 104 -3.61 -1.77 12.46
CA LEU A 104 -3.80 -3.14 11.95
C LEU A 104 -2.99 -4.10 12.83
N ASP A 105 -3.68 -4.92 13.60
CA ASP A 105 -3.06 -5.89 14.51
C ASP A 105 -2.78 -7.21 13.79
N TRP A 106 -1.75 -7.19 12.95
CA TRP A 106 -1.31 -8.34 12.16
C TRP A 106 -0.74 -9.46 13.04
N VAL A 107 -1.20 -10.69 12.78
CA VAL A 107 -0.62 -11.92 13.32
C VAL A 107 0.33 -12.51 12.29
N LEU A 108 1.64 -12.42 12.56
CA LEU A 108 2.66 -12.99 11.68
C LEU A 108 2.61 -14.52 11.70
N LYS A 109 2.81 -15.12 10.52
CA LYS A 109 2.76 -16.56 10.32
C LYS A 109 4.07 -17.06 9.70
N PRO A 110 4.50 -18.31 10.00
CA PRO A 110 5.78 -18.85 9.52
C PRO A 110 5.79 -19.17 8.02
N GLU A 111 4.62 -19.29 7.38
CA GLU A 111 4.54 -19.65 5.97
C GLU A 111 5.26 -18.64 5.06
N THR A 112 5.95 -19.19 4.06
CA THR A 112 6.69 -18.41 3.06
C THR A 112 6.35 -18.88 1.65
N LYS A 113 6.39 -17.97 0.68
CA LYS A 113 6.35 -18.31 -0.75
C LYS A 113 7.18 -17.30 -1.56
N LYS A 114 7.17 -17.44 -2.89
CA LYS A 114 7.75 -16.44 -3.81
C LYS A 114 6.66 -15.71 -4.58
N ILE A 115 6.76 -14.39 -4.69
CA ILE A 115 5.94 -13.55 -5.57
C ILE A 115 6.89 -12.63 -6.34
N LEU A 116 6.81 -12.63 -7.68
CA LEU A 116 7.71 -11.84 -8.55
C LEU A 116 9.21 -12.04 -8.21
N GLY A 117 9.59 -13.24 -7.78
CA GLY A 117 10.96 -13.56 -7.34
C GLY A 117 11.31 -13.19 -5.90
N TYR A 118 10.51 -12.35 -5.22
CA TYR A 118 10.72 -11.97 -3.83
C TYR A 118 10.25 -13.07 -2.87
N SER A 119 11.06 -13.35 -1.85
CA SER A 119 10.62 -14.18 -0.72
C SER A 119 9.62 -13.39 0.12
N VAL A 120 8.43 -13.93 0.31
CA VAL A 120 7.36 -13.31 1.11
C VAL A 120 6.99 -14.18 2.30
N LYS A 121 6.54 -13.54 3.38
CA LYS A 121 6.02 -14.16 4.60
C LYS A 121 4.53 -13.86 4.73
N LYS A 122 3.79 -14.77 5.36
CA LYS A 122 2.37 -14.62 5.59
C LYS A 122 2.09 -13.81 6.86
N ALA A 123 1.01 -13.04 6.83
CA ALA A 123 0.38 -12.45 8.00
C ALA A 123 -1.14 -12.54 7.87
N ILE A 124 -1.84 -12.56 8.99
CA ILE A 124 -3.31 -12.57 9.04
C ILE A 124 -3.78 -11.39 9.86
N LEU A 125 -4.79 -10.69 9.37
CA LEU A 125 -5.55 -9.71 10.14
C LEU A 125 -6.97 -10.26 10.29
N ASP A 126 -7.34 -10.54 11.54
CA ASP A 126 -8.66 -11.03 11.91
C ASP A 126 -9.55 -9.82 12.23
N LEU A 127 -10.62 -9.66 11.47
CA LEU A 127 -11.58 -8.56 11.62
C LEU A 127 -12.95 -9.10 12.10
N GLY A 128 -12.96 -10.31 12.66
CA GLY A 128 -14.15 -10.97 13.20
C GLY A 128 -14.71 -12.04 12.27
N ALA A 129 -15.87 -12.59 12.65
CA ALA A 129 -16.46 -13.77 12.03
C ALA A 129 -16.73 -13.61 10.52
N GLU A 130 -17.00 -12.39 10.06
CA GLU A 130 -17.42 -12.11 8.69
C GLU A 130 -16.32 -11.51 7.82
N LYS A 131 -15.10 -11.32 8.34
CA LYS A 131 -13.98 -10.78 7.55
C LYS A 131 -12.63 -11.25 8.07
N GLN A 132 -11.87 -11.88 7.18
CA GLN A 132 -10.48 -12.24 7.41
C GLN A 132 -9.61 -11.76 6.25
N VAL A 133 -8.44 -11.21 6.57
CA VAL A 133 -7.47 -10.75 5.59
C VAL A 133 -6.20 -11.58 5.73
N THR A 134 -5.74 -12.17 4.64
CA THR A 134 -4.41 -12.78 4.52
C THR A 134 -3.52 -11.87 3.70
N ALA A 135 -2.32 -11.57 4.21
CA ALA A 135 -1.31 -10.78 3.53
C ALA A 135 -0.05 -11.61 3.28
N TRP A 136 0.60 -11.38 2.15
CA TRP A 136 1.96 -11.85 1.88
C TRP A 136 2.87 -10.65 1.68
N TYR A 137 3.84 -10.47 2.58
CA TYR A 137 4.74 -9.33 2.59
C TYR A 137 6.19 -9.76 2.36
N SER A 138 6.92 -8.97 1.59
CA SER A 138 8.33 -9.21 1.24
C SER A 138 9.29 -8.81 2.36
N ASN A 139 10.58 -9.07 2.15
CA ASN A 139 11.67 -8.55 2.96
C ASN A 139 12.10 -7.11 2.59
N MET A 140 11.46 -6.48 1.60
CA MET A 140 11.75 -5.09 1.24
C MET A 140 11.26 -4.16 2.36
N THR A 141 12.12 -3.27 2.87
CA THR A 141 11.84 -2.44 4.06
C THR A 141 10.89 -1.26 3.79
N TYR A 142 9.75 -1.53 3.14
CA TYR A 142 8.68 -0.57 2.85
C TYR A 142 7.41 -1.07 3.53
N GLN A 143 6.96 -0.41 4.60
CA GLN A 143 5.86 -0.89 5.43
C GLN A 143 4.48 -0.49 4.86
N ASN A 144 4.27 -0.74 3.57
CA ASN A 144 3.14 -0.27 2.78
C ASN A 144 2.51 -1.40 1.96
N GLY A 145 1.42 -1.12 1.26
CA GLY A 145 0.60 -2.08 0.53
C GLY A 145 -0.58 -1.43 -0.18
N PRO A 146 -1.41 -2.23 -0.88
CA PRO A 146 -2.59 -1.73 -1.59
C PRO A 146 -3.66 -1.24 -0.61
N GLU A 147 -4.46 -0.26 -1.06
CA GLU A 147 -5.53 0.36 -0.26
C GLU A 147 -5.04 0.76 1.16
N ASN A 148 -5.79 0.41 2.20
CA ASN A 148 -5.49 0.70 3.59
C ASN A 148 -4.59 -0.36 4.27
N TYR A 149 -4.07 -1.35 3.55
CA TYR A 149 -3.17 -2.36 4.13
C TYR A 149 -1.73 -1.82 4.20
N HIS A 150 -1.15 -1.87 5.40
CA HIS A 150 0.19 -1.33 5.69
C HIS A 150 0.74 -1.92 7.01
N ARG A 151 1.90 -1.43 7.47
CA ARG A 151 2.53 -1.76 8.78
C ARG A 151 2.99 -3.20 8.98
N LEU A 152 3.08 -3.99 7.92
CA LEU A 152 3.89 -5.21 7.96
C LEU A 152 5.38 -4.86 7.83
N PRO A 153 6.32 -5.70 8.31
CA PRO A 153 7.75 -5.41 8.28
C PRO A 153 8.33 -5.13 6.88
N GLY A 154 7.62 -5.51 5.81
CA GLY A 154 7.98 -5.16 4.45
C GLY A 154 6.79 -5.03 3.51
N LEU A 155 7.10 -4.80 2.23
CA LEU A 155 6.10 -4.44 1.23
C LEU A 155 5.12 -5.59 1.01
N ILE A 156 3.83 -5.30 1.17
CA ILE A 156 2.76 -6.26 0.92
C ILE A 156 2.65 -6.48 -0.58
N LEU A 157 2.84 -7.71 -1.05
CA LEU A 157 2.76 -8.06 -2.48
C LEU A 157 1.46 -8.78 -2.83
N GLU A 158 0.76 -9.33 -1.85
CA GLU A 158 -0.55 -9.93 -2.06
C GLU A 158 -1.43 -9.71 -0.84
N ILE A 159 -2.69 -9.38 -1.08
CA ILE A 159 -3.76 -9.39 -0.09
C ILE A 159 -4.88 -10.28 -0.62
N GLU A 160 -5.40 -11.15 0.24
CA GLU A 160 -6.66 -11.84 0.05
C GLU A 160 -7.60 -11.45 1.18
N VAL A 161 -8.73 -10.87 0.84
CA VAL A 161 -9.82 -10.53 1.75
C VAL A 161 -10.94 -11.52 1.52
N ASN A 162 -11.25 -12.33 2.53
CA ASN A 162 -12.45 -13.17 2.53
C ASN A 162 -13.48 -12.50 3.44
N GLU A 163 -14.62 -12.15 2.87
CA GLU A 163 -15.72 -11.46 3.54
C GLU A 163 -17.03 -12.21 3.35
N LYS A 164 -17.97 -12.00 4.27
CA LYS A 164 -19.37 -12.38 4.07
C LYS A 164 -20.24 -11.13 4.13
N ILE A 165 -20.94 -10.86 3.04
CA ILE A 165 -21.82 -9.70 2.89
C ILE A 165 -23.23 -10.23 2.65
N ASN A 166 -24.16 -9.94 3.56
CA ASN A 166 -25.57 -10.38 3.46
C ASN A 166 -25.73 -11.90 3.23
N GLY A 167 -24.88 -12.73 3.83
CA GLY A 167 -24.90 -14.18 3.62
C GLY A 167 -24.04 -14.70 2.47
N GLN A 168 -23.65 -13.84 1.54
CA GLN A 168 -22.82 -14.18 0.38
C GLN A 168 -21.34 -14.11 0.73
N LYS A 169 -20.58 -15.13 0.36
CA LYS A 169 -19.12 -15.08 0.49
C LYS A 169 -18.54 -14.28 -0.66
N GLN A 170 -17.59 -13.42 -0.36
CA GLN A 170 -16.83 -12.65 -1.34
C GLN A 170 -15.34 -12.83 -1.05
N ARG A 171 -14.56 -13.02 -2.12
CA ARG A 171 -13.10 -12.99 -2.07
C ARG A 171 -12.60 -11.85 -2.95
N THR A 172 -11.91 -10.89 -2.34
CA THR A 172 -11.21 -9.83 -3.05
C THR A 172 -9.71 -10.08 -2.94
N THR A 173 -9.00 -10.07 -4.05
CA THR A 173 -7.54 -10.22 -4.08
C THR A 173 -6.88 -8.98 -4.67
N PHE A 174 -5.75 -8.59 -4.11
CA PHE A 174 -4.84 -7.60 -4.68
C PHE A 174 -3.51 -8.31 -4.88
N THR A 175 -3.08 -8.46 -6.14
CA THR A 175 -1.83 -9.17 -6.47
C THR A 175 -0.89 -8.20 -7.15
N ALA A 176 0.31 -8.01 -6.60
CA ALA A 176 1.37 -7.28 -7.28
C ALA A 176 1.77 -8.03 -8.56
N ILE A 177 1.69 -7.34 -9.70
CA ILE A 177 2.07 -7.88 -11.02
C ILE A 177 3.36 -7.26 -11.55
N ALA A 178 3.77 -6.11 -10.99
CA ALA A 178 5.05 -5.46 -11.28
C ALA A 178 5.54 -4.72 -10.03
N VAL A 179 6.87 -4.72 -9.82
CA VAL A 179 7.56 -3.95 -8.77
C VAL A 179 8.83 -3.39 -9.41
N ASP A 180 8.89 -2.08 -9.57
CA ASP A 180 9.99 -1.40 -10.25
C ASP A 180 10.55 -0.25 -9.41
N LEU A 181 11.83 0.06 -9.60
CA LEU A 181 12.38 1.33 -9.14
C LEU A 181 11.74 2.45 -9.93
N SER A 182 11.19 3.44 -9.23
CA SER A 182 10.55 4.58 -9.88
C SER A 182 11.60 5.44 -10.56
N LYS A 183 11.38 5.69 -11.86
CA LYS A 183 12.15 6.68 -12.64
C LYS A 183 11.60 8.10 -12.44
N ASN A 184 10.45 8.23 -11.76
CA ASN A 184 9.76 9.49 -11.57
C ASN A 184 10.39 10.31 -10.43
N THR A 185 10.87 11.51 -10.79
CA THR A 185 11.46 12.45 -9.84
C THR A 185 10.41 13.25 -9.07
N LYS A 186 9.16 13.31 -9.52
CA LYS A 186 8.06 14.05 -8.88
C LYS A 186 7.90 13.63 -7.42
N THR A 187 7.94 14.60 -6.52
CA THR A 187 7.72 14.37 -5.09
C THR A 187 6.30 13.91 -4.84
N ILE A 188 6.14 12.89 -3.99
CA ILE A 188 4.84 12.49 -3.46
C ILE A 188 4.51 13.49 -2.36
N SER A 189 3.50 14.33 -2.58
CA SER A 189 3.16 15.45 -1.70
C SER A 189 1.79 15.25 -1.07
N ASP A 190 1.65 15.62 0.21
CA ASP A 190 0.36 15.57 0.90
C ASP A 190 -0.62 16.58 0.24
N PRO A 191 -1.76 16.13 -0.31
CA PRO A 191 -2.70 17.03 -0.97
C PRO A 191 -3.39 17.99 0.00
N ALA A 192 -3.40 17.66 1.31
CA ALA A 192 -3.95 18.53 2.34
C ALA A 192 -3.00 19.68 2.72
N LYS A 193 -1.77 19.69 2.19
CA LYS A 193 -0.75 20.73 2.44
C LYS A 193 -0.21 21.25 1.10
N PRO A 194 -0.92 22.19 0.46
CA PRO A 194 -0.49 22.80 -0.80
C PRO A 194 0.84 23.57 -0.67
#